data_AF-A0A2K9NRZ6-F1
#
_entry.id   AF-A0A2K9NRZ6-F1
#
_cell.length_a   1.000
_cell.length_b   1.000
_cell.length_c   1.000
_cell.angle_alpha   90.00
_cell.angle_beta   90.00
_cell.angle_gamma   90.00
#
_symmetry.space_group_name_H-M   'P 1'
#
loop_
_entity.id
_entity.type
_entity.pdbx_description
1 polymer ?
#
loop_
_entity_poly.entity_id
_entity_poly.type
_entity_poly.pdbx_seq_one_letter_code
_entity_poly.pdbx_strand_id
1 'polypeptide(L)'
;MKHTLLVLLVAMPMTVFANTISFRCKSADIQGVHKFDASGVVTVDDFNRVEGIANIVTEKAGATQSIQSFEEVRVEGYIRHFNGGEVSKEPFDQLVLKTNEPYLKNLNLLLDFEEKIASRISTIDNFSYRSNCKTVDTFR
;
A
#
# COMPACT_ATOMS: atom_id res chain seq x y z
N MET A 1 -19.83 -22.23 -54.89
CA MET A 1 -18.58 -21.59 -54.44
C MET A 1 -18.80 -21.09 -53.01
N LYS A 2 -17.96 -21.55 -52.07
CA LYS A 2 -18.03 -21.21 -50.64
C LYS A 2 -17.36 -19.86 -50.41
N HIS A 3 -18.06 -18.89 -49.80
CA HIS A 3 -17.43 -17.69 -49.26
C HIS A 3 -17.34 -17.80 -47.74
N THR A 4 -16.15 -18.10 -47.25
CA THR A 4 -15.81 -18.03 -45.84
C THR A 4 -15.51 -16.57 -45.51
N LEU A 5 -16.44 -15.90 -44.82
CA LEU A 5 -16.24 -14.55 -44.31
C LEU A 5 -15.35 -14.64 -43.06
N LEU A 6 -14.07 -14.27 -43.21
CA LEU A 6 -13.12 -14.20 -42.10
C LEU A 6 -13.32 -12.85 -41.38
N VAL A 7 -13.95 -12.87 -40.20
CA VAL A 7 -14.06 -11.69 -39.34
C VAL A 7 -12.76 -11.54 -38.55
N LEU A 8 -11.89 -10.63 -38.97
CA LEU A 8 -10.75 -10.21 -38.18
C LEU A 8 -11.26 -9.30 -37.04
N LEU A 9 -11.33 -9.82 -35.82
CA LEU A 9 -11.47 -8.99 -34.63
C LEU A 9 -10.12 -8.28 -34.39
N VAL A 10 -10.06 -7.00 -34.71
CA VAL A 10 -8.96 -6.12 -34.30
C VAL A 10 -9.17 -5.81 -32.83
N ALA A 11 -8.48 -6.55 -31.95
CA ALA A 11 -8.38 -6.18 -30.55
C ALA A 11 -7.52 -4.90 -30.46
N MET A 12 -8.17 -3.75 -30.27
CA MET A 12 -7.45 -2.52 -29.95
C MET A 12 -6.82 -2.69 -28.56
N PRO A 13 -5.55 -2.31 -28.36
CA PRO A 13 -4.98 -2.26 -27.01
C PRO A 13 -5.77 -1.23 -26.21
N MET A 14 -6.54 -1.69 -25.23
CA MET A 14 -7.10 -0.81 -24.22
C MET A 14 -5.91 -0.26 -23.43
N THR A 15 -5.61 1.03 -23.61
CA THR A 15 -4.68 1.76 -22.76
C THR A 15 -5.29 1.77 -21.36
N VAL A 16 -4.81 0.87 -20.49
CA VAL A 16 -5.16 0.87 -19.06
C VAL A 16 -4.45 2.08 -18.45
N PHE A 17 -5.21 3.07 -18.00
CA PHE A 17 -4.65 4.21 -17.28
C PHE A 17 -4.28 3.74 -15.87
N ALA A 18 -3.00 3.42 -15.66
CA ALA A 18 -2.51 3.08 -14.34
C ALA A 18 -2.14 4.36 -13.58
N ASN A 19 -2.89 4.68 -12.53
CA ASN A 19 -2.53 5.78 -11.64
C ASN A 19 -1.34 5.37 -10.78
N THR A 20 -0.32 6.22 -10.64
CA THR A 20 0.82 5.93 -9.77
C THR A 20 0.71 6.72 -8.46
N ILE A 21 0.83 6.01 -7.34
CA ILE A 21 0.83 6.57 -5.99
C ILE A 21 2.21 6.33 -5.37
N SER A 22 2.88 7.41 -5.01
CA SER A 22 4.06 7.35 -4.13
C SER A 22 3.63 7.63 -2.70
N PHE A 23 4.03 6.79 -1.76
CA PHE A 23 3.67 6.95 -0.35
C PHE A 23 4.91 6.97 0.55
N ARG A 24 4.76 7.61 1.71
CA ARG A 24 5.75 7.59 2.78
C ARG A 24 5.07 7.45 4.13
N CYS A 25 5.53 6.49 4.91
CA CYS A 25 5.14 6.26 6.28
C CYS A 25 6.29 6.64 7.21
N LYS A 26 5.99 7.46 8.21
CA LYS A 26 6.95 7.84 9.25
C LYS A 26 6.30 7.75 10.61
N SER A 27 6.89 6.96 11.48
CA SER A 27 6.38 6.77 12.83
C SER A 27 6.76 7.94 13.74
N ALA A 28 5.81 8.32 14.60
CA ALA A 28 6.13 9.15 15.76
C ALA A 28 6.71 8.26 16.86
N ASP A 29 7.63 8.80 17.66
CA ASP A 29 8.17 8.07 18.80
C ASP A 29 7.14 8.04 19.93
N ILE A 30 6.48 6.90 20.12
CA ILE A 30 5.51 6.66 21.19
C ILE A 30 5.94 5.46 22.00
N GLN A 31 6.07 5.66 23.30
CA GLN A 31 6.46 4.62 24.24
C GLN A 31 5.48 3.42 24.18
N GLY A 32 6.03 2.21 24.10
CA GLY A 32 5.25 0.97 24.08
C GLY A 32 4.64 0.60 22.73
N VAL A 33 4.85 1.40 21.67
CA VAL A 33 4.33 1.12 20.32
C VAL A 33 5.42 0.55 19.42
N HIS A 34 5.20 -0.62 18.84
CA HIS A 34 6.06 -1.13 17.76
C HIS A 34 5.83 -0.26 16.52
N LYS A 35 6.91 0.21 15.90
CA LYS A 35 6.83 1.24 14.87
C LYS A 35 7.36 0.74 13.53
N PHE A 36 6.89 1.32 12.44
CA PHE A 36 7.47 1.09 11.13
C PHE A 36 7.65 2.38 10.34
N ASP A 37 8.72 2.45 9.58
CA ASP A 37 8.90 3.45 8.53
C ASP A 37 8.80 2.73 7.19
N ALA A 38 8.19 3.37 6.21
CA ALA A 38 8.08 2.80 4.89
C ALA A 38 8.05 3.87 3.81
N SER A 39 8.46 3.50 2.61
CA SER A 39 8.28 4.31 1.41
C SER A 39 8.08 3.39 0.24
N GLY A 40 7.19 3.74 -0.68
CA GLY A 40 6.96 2.90 -1.84
C GLY A 40 6.29 3.64 -2.96
N VAL A 41 6.28 2.96 -4.11
CA VAL A 41 5.59 3.40 -5.32
C VAL A 41 4.71 2.25 -5.76
N VAL A 42 3.43 2.53 -5.95
CA VAL A 42 2.45 1.57 -6.41
C VAL A 42 1.67 2.11 -7.60
N THR A 43 1.25 1.20 -8.45
CA THR A 43 0.34 1.45 -9.56
C THR A 43 -1.04 0.94 -9.20
N VAL A 44 -2.07 1.65 -9.63
CA VAL A 44 -3.48 1.34 -9.40
C VAL A 44 -4.18 1.19 -10.75
N ASP A 45 -4.80 0.05 -10.99
CA ASP A 45 -5.60 -0.19 -12.20
C ASP A 45 -7.06 0.29 -12.04
N ASP A 46 -7.82 0.21 -13.13
CA ASP A 46 -9.23 0.60 -13.17
C ASP A 46 -10.15 -0.23 -12.25
N PHE A 47 -9.66 -1.37 -11.75
CA PHE A 47 -10.34 -2.25 -10.81
C PHE A 47 -9.88 -2.04 -9.36
N ASN A 48 -9.15 -0.95 -9.09
CA ASN A 48 -8.54 -0.62 -7.80
C ASN A 48 -7.54 -1.66 -7.31
N ARG A 49 -7.00 -2.51 -8.19
CA ARG A 49 -5.90 -3.42 -7.85
C ARG A 49 -4.62 -2.63 -7.78
N VAL A 50 -3.78 -3.00 -6.83
CA VAL A 50 -2.54 -2.30 -6.52
C VAL A 50 -1.39 -3.27 -6.73
N GLU A 51 -0.35 -2.84 -7.44
CA GLU A 51 0.93 -3.54 -7.56
C GLU A 51 2.08 -2.54 -7.45
N GLY A 52 3.16 -2.91 -6.78
CA GLY A 52 4.33 -2.04 -6.68
C GLY A 52 5.44 -2.56 -5.78
N ILE A 53 6.24 -1.62 -5.29
CA ILE A 53 7.44 -1.89 -4.50
C ILE A 53 7.45 -0.97 -3.27
N ALA A 54 7.85 -1.51 -2.12
CA ALA A 54 8.02 -0.77 -0.89
C ALA A 54 9.35 -1.11 -0.19
N ASN A 55 9.95 -0.11 0.45
CA ASN A 55 11.00 -0.29 1.44
C ASN A 55 10.37 -0.14 2.82
N ILE A 56 10.64 -1.08 3.73
CA ILE A 56 9.99 -1.18 5.02
C ILE A 56 11.06 -1.38 6.09
N VAL A 57 10.98 -0.60 7.17
CA VAL A 57 11.79 -0.76 8.36
C VAL A 57 10.86 -0.93 9.54
N THR A 58 11.04 -1.98 10.34
CA THR A 58 10.26 -2.23 11.55
C THR A 58 11.14 -2.17 12.79
N GLU A 59 10.60 -1.69 13.91
CA GLU A 59 11.30 -1.63 15.20
C GLU A 59 10.32 -1.96 16.32
N LYS A 60 10.68 -2.94 17.18
CA LYS A 60 9.87 -3.30 18.35
C LYS A 60 10.06 -2.28 19.47
N ALA A 61 8.97 -1.89 20.12
CA ALA A 61 8.98 -1.05 21.31
C ALA A 61 9.95 -1.57 22.38
N GLY A 62 10.73 -0.66 22.98
CA GLY A 62 11.63 -0.99 24.09
C GLY A 62 12.86 -1.82 23.71
N ALA A 63 13.10 -2.07 22.42
CA ALA A 63 14.23 -2.86 21.95
C ALA A 63 14.86 -2.22 20.70
N THR A 64 15.73 -1.22 20.88
CA THR A 64 16.39 -0.52 19.75
C THR A 64 17.19 -1.46 18.83
N GLN A 65 17.65 -2.61 19.33
CA GLN A 65 18.34 -3.63 18.51
C GLN A 65 17.40 -4.52 17.68
N SER A 66 16.08 -4.30 17.73
CA SER A 66 15.08 -5.09 17.01
C SER A 66 14.75 -4.57 15.61
N ILE A 67 15.56 -3.64 15.10
CA ILE A 67 15.37 -3.04 13.77
C ILE A 67 15.54 -4.13 12.70
N GLN A 68 14.55 -4.25 11.82
CA GLN A 68 14.59 -5.10 10.64
C GLN A 68 14.26 -4.27 9.41
N SER A 69 15.05 -4.43 8.35
CA SER A 69 14.88 -3.73 7.08
C SER A 69 14.53 -4.71 5.97
N PHE A 70 13.56 -4.35 5.16
CA PHE A 70 13.09 -5.08 3.99
C PHE A 70 13.13 -4.11 2.81
N GLU A 71 13.98 -4.40 1.83
CA GLU A 71 14.20 -3.53 0.67
C GLU A 71 13.55 -4.13 -0.57
N GLU A 72 13.05 -3.27 -1.45
CA GLU A 72 12.43 -3.65 -2.72
C GLU A 72 11.32 -4.71 -2.59
N VAL A 73 10.56 -4.63 -1.49
CA VAL A 73 9.46 -5.54 -1.18
C VAL A 73 8.36 -5.38 -2.23
N ARG A 74 8.16 -6.42 -3.04
CA ARG A 74 7.00 -6.47 -3.94
C ARG A 74 5.72 -6.55 -3.14
N VAL A 75 4.80 -5.65 -3.47
CA VAL A 75 3.49 -5.55 -2.82
C VAL A 75 2.38 -5.64 -3.84
N GLU A 76 1.30 -6.32 -3.46
CA GLU A 76 0.08 -6.46 -4.26
C GLU A 76 -1.15 -6.31 -3.36
N GLY A 77 -2.27 -5.85 -3.90
CA GLY A 77 -3.48 -5.70 -3.12
C GLY A 77 -4.52 -4.84 -3.78
N TYR A 78 -5.17 -3.99 -2.98
CA TYR A 78 -6.19 -3.07 -3.48
C TYR A 78 -6.16 -1.74 -2.72
N ILE A 79 -6.72 -0.72 -3.36
CA ILE A 79 -6.99 0.59 -2.75
C ILE A 79 -8.49 0.72 -2.43
N ARG A 80 -8.81 1.43 -1.35
CA ARG A 80 -10.16 1.88 -1.04
C ARG A 80 -10.15 3.36 -0.71
N HIS A 81 -11.02 4.11 -1.36
CA HIS A 81 -11.26 5.51 -1.05
C HIS A 81 -12.36 5.64 0.01
N PHE A 82 -12.12 6.46 1.03
CA PHE A 82 -13.10 6.81 2.05
C PHE A 82 -13.37 8.30 1.98
N ASN A 83 -14.64 8.65 1.76
CA ASN A 83 -15.07 10.04 1.85
C ASN A 83 -15.07 10.51 3.31
N GLY A 84 -14.99 11.82 3.52
CA GLY A 84 -15.19 12.42 4.84
C GLY A 84 -16.55 12.05 5.43
N GLY A 85 -16.59 11.82 6.75
CA GLY A 85 -17.76 11.34 7.48
C GLY A 85 -17.46 11.02 8.94
N GLU A 86 -18.15 10.03 9.50
CA GLU A 86 -18.04 9.68 10.93
C GLU A 86 -16.66 9.14 11.33
N VAL A 87 -15.93 8.52 10.40
CA VAL A 87 -14.63 7.88 10.65
C VAL A 87 -13.46 8.87 10.56
N SER A 88 -13.55 9.86 9.67
CA SER A 88 -12.56 10.93 9.48
C SER A 88 -13.26 12.13 8.86
N LYS A 89 -12.90 13.34 9.28
CA LYS A 89 -13.48 14.57 8.70
C LYS A 89 -13.08 14.74 7.23
N GLU A 90 -11.81 14.46 6.95
CA GLU A 90 -11.23 14.56 5.61
C GLU A 90 -11.24 13.20 4.91
N PRO A 91 -11.36 13.19 3.56
CA PRO A 91 -11.25 11.96 2.79
C PRO A 91 -9.84 11.37 2.89
N PHE A 92 -9.74 10.06 2.79
CA PHE A 92 -8.46 9.35 2.85
C PHE A 92 -8.49 8.08 2.01
N ASP A 93 -7.32 7.61 1.62
CA ASP A 93 -7.15 6.35 0.91
C ASP A 93 -6.56 5.27 1.82
N GLN A 94 -7.01 4.03 1.63
CA GLN A 94 -6.47 2.87 2.31
C GLN A 94 -5.86 1.91 1.29
N LEU A 95 -4.55 1.66 1.40
CA LEU A 95 -3.88 0.56 0.72
C LEU A 95 -3.92 -0.69 1.60
N VAL A 96 -4.54 -1.75 1.10
CA VAL A 96 -4.51 -3.07 1.75
C VAL A 96 -3.62 -3.97 0.91
N LEU A 97 -2.37 -4.13 1.37
CA LEU A 97 -1.31 -4.79 0.63
C LEU A 97 -0.87 -6.09 1.29
N LYS A 98 -0.39 -7.00 0.45
CA LYS A 98 0.27 -8.25 0.80
C LYS A 98 1.64 -8.28 0.15
N THR A 99 2.49 -9.15 0.64
CA THR A 99 3.83 -9.39 0.11
C THR A 99 4.17 -10.88 0.27
N ASN A 100 5.18 -11.33 -0.47
CA ASN A 100 5.77 -12.66 -0.32
C ASN A 100 6.92 -12.68 0.69
N GLU A 101 7.23 -11.55 1.34
CA GLU A 101 8.23 -11.50 2.42
C GLU A 101 7.83 -12.43 3.58
N PRO A 102 8.68 -13.41 3.96
CA PRO A 102 8.30 -14.45 4.93
C PRO A 102 7.85 -13.92 6.29
N TYR A 103 8.37 -12.77 6.72
CA TYR A 103 8.06 -12.19 8.03
C TYR A 103 6.82 -11.28 8.01
N LEU A 104 6.52 -10.64 6.88
CA LEU A 104 5.47 -9.63 6.75
C LEU A 104 4.19 -10.26 6.23
N LYS A 105 3.09 -10.19 7.00
CA LYS A 105 1.82 -10.83 6.65
C LYS A 105 0.92 -9.94 5.80
N ASN A 106 0.76 -8.68 6.20
CA ASN A 106 -0.03 -7.69 5.48
C ASN A 106 0.34 -6.29 5.93
N LEU A 107 0.11 -5.34 5.03
CA LEU A 107 0.22 -3.92 5.28
C LEU A 107 -1.16 -3.30 5.07
N ASN A 108 -1.58 -2.49 6.01
CA ASN A 108 -2.80 -1.68 5.92
C ASN A 108 -2.38 -0.23 6.13
N LEU A 109 -2.21 0.50 5.04
CA LEU A 109 -1.68 1.86 5.04
C LEU A 109 -2.84 2.83 4.81
N LEU A 110 -3.13 3.65 5.81
CA LEU A 110 -4.08 4.74 5.70
C LEU A 110 -3.28 5.97 5.28
N LEU A 111 -3.47 6.40 4.04
CA LEU A 111 -2.79 7.54 3.44
C LEU A 111 -3.55 8.81 3.77
N ASP A 112 -2.83 9.81 4.26
CA ASP A 112 -3.35 11.16 4.56
C ASP A 112 -4.46 11.16 5.63
N PHE A 113 -4.51 10.12 6.46
CA PHE A 113 -5.43 10.01 7.59
C PHE A 113 -4.97 10.91 8.75
N GLU A 114 -5.91 11.62 9.37
CA GLU A 114 -5.59 12.64 10.38
C GLU A 114 -4.99 12.04 11.66
N GLU A 115 -5.44 10.86 12.09
CA GLU A 115 -4.96 10.25 13.32
C GLU A 115 -3.54 9.71 13.19
N LYS A 116 -2.71 10.00 14.20
CA LYS A 116 -1.36 9.46 14.28
C LYS A 116 -1.43 7.93 14.44
N ILE A 117 -0.52 7.21 13.78
CA ILE A 117 -0.26 5.79 14.06
C ILE A 117 -1.46 4.91 13.65
N ALA A 118 -2.23 5.35 12.64
CA ALA A 118 -3.40 4.64 12.15
C ALA A 118 -3.04 3.44 11.26
N SER A 119 -1.98 3.57 10.45
CA SER A 119 -1.47 2.51 9.57
C SER A 119 -0.86 1.36 10.36
N ARG A 120 -0.90 0.15 9.78
CA ARG A 120 -0.49 -1.09 10.43
C ARG A 120 0.29 -2.00 9.48
N ILE A 121 1.37 -2.60 10.00
CA ILE A 121 1.98 -3.80 9.43
C ILE A 121 1.81 -4.94 10.43
N SER A 122 1.31 -6.07 9.96
CA SER A 122 1.17 -7.29 10.76
C SER A 122 2.22 -8.30 10.33
N THR A 123 2.83 -8.99 11.29
CA THR A 123 3.86 -10.02 11.04
C THR A 123 3.37 -11.41 11.42
N ILE A 124 4.10 -12.44 10.99
CA ILE A 124 3.75 -13.84 11.24
C ILE A 124 3.77 -14.23 12.73
N ASP A 125 4.58 -13.53 13.54
CA ASP A 125 4.68 -13.68 14.99
C ASP A 125 3.63 -12.83 15.75
N ASN A 126 2.61 -12.33 15.04
CA ASN A 126 1.49 -11.53 15.55
C ASN A 126 1.88 -10.18 16.16
N PHE A 127 3.08 -9.65 15.88
CA PHE A 127 3.36 -8.25 16.19
C PHE A 127 2.59 -7.32 15.26
N SER A 128 2.16 -6.19 15.82
CA SER A 128 1.50 -5.11 15.09
C SER A 128 2.36 -3.87 15.17
N TYR A 129 2.99 -3.52 14.05
CA TYR A 129 3.75 -2.28 13.91
C TYR A 129 2.83 -1.20 13.39
N ARG A 130 3.02 0.03 13.85
CA ARG A 130 2.12 1.13 13.56
C ARG A 130 2.89 2.37 13.09
N SER A 131 2.28 3.17 12.22
CA SER A 131 2.90 4.37 11.62
C SER A 131 1.84 5.34 11.11
N ASN A 132 2.27 6.53 10.71
CA ASN A 132 1.45 7.47 9.94
C ASN A 132 1.94 7.50 8.49
N CYS A 133 1.03 7.36 7.52
CA CYS A 133 1.36 7.31 6.11
C CYS A 133 0.71 8.48 5.35
N LYS A 134 1.42 8.98 4.35
CA LYS A 134 0.96 10.07 3.50
C LYS A 134 1.26 9.78 2.04
N THR A 135 0.46 10.36 1.17
CA THR A 135 0.78 10.46 -0.24
C THR A 135 1.88 11.49 -0.42
N VAL A 136 2.92 11.14 -1.18
CA VAL A 136 4.02 12.05 -1.52
C VAL A 136 3.80 12.67 -2.89
N ASP A 137 3.41 11.85 -3.87
CA ASP A 137 3.08 12.28 -5.23
C ASP A 137 1.99 11.38 -5.81
N THR A 138 1.11 11.96 -6.63
CA THR A 138 0.17 11.24 -7.50
C THR A 138 0.41 11.66 -8.94
N PHE A 139 0.76 10.68 -9.78
CA PHE A 139 0.85 10.89 -11.22
C PHE A 139 -0.40 10.27 -11.86
N ARG A 140 -1.24 11.12 -12.46
CA ARG A 140 -2.42 10.77 -13.24
C ARG A 140 -2.13 10.94 -14.72
#